data_AF-A0A3A8P8F1-F1
#
_entry.id   AF-A0A3A8P8F1-F1
#
_cell.length_a   1.000
_cell.length_b   1.000
_cell.length_c   1.000
_cell.angle_alpha   90.00
_cell.angle_beta   90.00
_cell.angle_gamma   90.00
#
_symmetry.space_group_name_H-M   'P 1'
#
loop_
_entity.id
_entity.type
_entity.pdbx_description
1 polymer ?
#
loop_
_entity_poly.entity_id
_entity_poly.type
_entity_poly.pdbx_seq_one_letter_code
_entity_poly.pdbx_strand_id
1 'polypeptide(L)'
;MGQRTPQTIGEELLDYRNYLEMEVEVNRGSDGWLRAESGALSTGEAIGTGMSILVMVVQSWEDESRRLRGKDISPCRLLFLDEAARLDARSIATLFELCERLQMQLIIAAPENISPEKGTTYKLVRKVFQ
;
A
#
# COMPACT_ATOMS: atom_id res chain seq x y z
N MET A 1 3.53 -12.25 33.53
CA MET A 1 3.74 -12.98 32.25
C MET A 1 4.10 -14.42 32.61
N GLY A 2 3.20 -15.38 32.35
CA GLY A 2 3.41 -16.77 32.74
C GLY A 2 4.59 -17.41 32.02
N GLN A 3 5.38 -18.23 32.71
CA GLN A 3 6.47 -18.99 32.10
C GLN A 3 5.93 -19.85 30.96
N ARG A 4 6.45 -19.63 29.75
CA ARG A 4 6.11 -20.43 28.57
C ARG A 4 6.61 -21.86 28.79
N THR A 5 5.76 -22.84 28.48
CA THR A 5 6.17 -24.24 28.60
C THR A 5 7.21 -24.60 27.53
N PRO A 6 8.11 -25.56 27.76
CA PRO A 6 9.11 -25.98 26.76
C PRO A 6 8.50 -26.43 25.42
N GLN A 7 7.27 -26.97 25.45
CA GLN A 7 6.53 -27.37 24.26
C GLN A 7 6.17 -26.17 23.38
N THR A 8 5.68 -25.08 24.00
CA THR A 8 5.35 -23.82 23.30
C THR A 8 6.58 -23.19 22.65
N ILE A 9 7.75 -23.27 23.31
CA ILE A 9 9.02 -22.78 22.77
C ILE A 9 9.46 -23.62 21.57
N GLY A 10 9.32 -24.94 21.64
CA GLY A 10 9.66 -25.85 20.55
C GLY A 10 8.83 -25.62 19.28
N GLU A 11 7.53 -25.33 19.43
CA GLU A 11 6.65 -25.02 18.29
C GLU A 11 7.06 -23.71 17.58
N GLU A 12 7.45 -22.67 18.31
CA GLU A 12 7.93 -21.42 17.72
C GLU A 12 9.20 -21.63 16.86
N LEU A 13 10.08 -22.56 17.22
CA LEU A 13 11.29 -22.87 16.45
C LEU A 13 11.00 -23.57 15.11
N LEU A 14 9.80 -24.12 14.92
CA LEU A 14 9.41 -24.77 13.67
C LEU A 14 8.84 -23.78 12.65
N ASP A 15 8.43 -22.59 13.10
CA ASP A 15 7.93 -21.53 12.23
C ASP A 15 9.08 -20.66 11.72
N TYR A 16 9.42 -20.83 10.45
CA TYR A 16 10.53 -20.11 9.81
C TYR A 16 10.39 -18.58 9.90
N ARG A 17 9.17 -18.05 10.06
CA ARG A 17 8.90 -16.62 10.14
C ARG A 17 9.56 -15.98 11.38
N ASN A 18 9.77 -16.77 12.43
CA ASN A 18 10.43 -16.30 13.65
C ASN A 18 11.95 -16.07 13.48
N TYR A 19 12.50 -16.41 12.31
CA TYR A 19 13.91 -16.22 11.96
C TYR A 19 14.12 -15.10 10.94
N LEU A 20 13.05 -14.46 10.46
CA LEU A 20 13.11 -13.42 9.45
C LEU A 20 12.73 -12.08 10.07
N GLU A 21 13.60 -11.10 9.91
CA GLU A 21 13.33 -9.69 10.22
C GLU A 21 13.30 -8.91 8.91
N MET A 22 12.14 -8.34 8.59
CA MET A 22 11.95 -7.56 7.37
C MET A 22 11.95 -6.08 7.71
N GLU A 23 12.70 -5.30 6.93
CA GLU A 23 12.71 -3.84 7.04
C GLU A 23 12.36 -3.21 5.69
N VAL A 24 11.81 -2.00 5.74
CA VAL A 24 11.47 -1.22 4.54
C VAL A 24 12.45 -0.07 4.43
N GLU A 25 13.00 0.10 3.24
CA GLU A 25 13.93 1.16 2.90
C GLU A 25 13.40 1.99 1.72
N VAL A 26 13.75 3.28 1.70
CA VAL A 26 13.43 4.24 0.65
C VAL A 26 14.73 4.70 0.01
N ASN A 27 14.75 4.77 -1.32
CA ASN A 27 15.90 5.26 -2.07
C ASN A 27 15.76 6.77 -2.37
N ARG A 28 16.73 7.57 -1.90
CA ARG A 28 16.76 9.03 -2.08
C ARG A 28 17.78 9.52 -3.11
N GLY A 29 18.24 8.65 -4.00
CA GLY A 29 19.24 9.01 -5.01
C GLY A 29 20.61 9.27 -4.38
N SER A 30 20.90 10.52 -4.01
CA SER A 30 22.22 10.91 -3.47
C SER A 30 22.51 10.30 -2.10
N ASP A 31 21.49 10.17 -1.25
CA ASP A 31 21.64 9.66 0.11
C ASP A 31 21.55 8.12 0.18
N GLY A 32 21.31 7.47 -0.98
CA GLY A 32 21.22 6.01 -1.09
C GLY A 32 19.94 5.43 -0.49
N TRP A 33 20.04 4.21 0.03
CA TRP A 33 18.97 3.50 0.71
C TRP A 33 18.96 3.89 2.19
N LEU A 34 17.80 4.34 2.67
CA LEU A 34 17.59 4.71 4.07
C LEU A 34 16.36 4.00 4.60
N ARG A 35 16.39 3.62 5.87
CA ARG A 35 15.24 3.03 6.55
C ARG A 35 14.04 3.98 6.49
N ALA A 36 12.86 3.43 6.20
CA ALA A 36 11.62 4.17 6.14
C ALA A 36 11.14 4.58 7.55
N GLU A 37 11.72 5.63 8.11
CA GLU A 37 11.33 6.19 9.40
C GLU A 37 10.39 7.39 9.22
N SER A 38 9.25 7.40 9.92
CA SER A 38 8.22 8.44 9.77
C SER A 38 8.73 9.86 10.08
N GLY A 39 9.76 10.00 10.92
CA GLY A 39 10.36 11.30 11.25
C GLY A 39 11.28 11.87 10.16
N ALA A 40 11.73 11.04 9.22
CA ALA A 40 12.67 11.42 8.18
C ALA A 40 11.99 11.63 6.81
N LEU A 41 10.74 11.19 6.62
CA LEU A 41 10.01 11.22 5.35
C LEU A 41 9.13 12.47 5.23
N SER A 42 9.12 13.09 4.05
CA SER A 42 8.09 14.07 3.69
C SER A 42 6.70 13.43 3.62
N THR A 43 5.64 14.23 3.66
CA THR A 43 4.25 13.73 3.56
C THR A 43 4.02 12.91 2.29
N GLY A 44 4.56 13.33 1.15
CA GLY A 44 4.44 12.60 -0.11
C GLY A 44 5.21 11.28 -0.11
N GLU A 45 6.45 11.28 0.41
CA GLU A 45 7.25 10.06 0.55
C GLU A 45 6.59 9.06 1.51
N ALA A 46 6.02 9.54 2.62
CA ALA A 46 5.32 8.69 3.58
C ALA A 46 4.10 8.01 2.95
N ILE A 47 3.29 8.76 2.18
CA ILE A 47 2.14 8.22 1.45
C ILE A 47 2.59 7.20 0.39
N GLY A 48 3.60 7.54 -0.42
CA GLY A 48 4.13 6.67 -1.48
C GLY A 48 4.77 5.39 -0.93
N THR A 49 5.49 5.50 0.19
CA THR A 49 6.06 4.35 0.91
C THR A 49 4.95 3.46 1.45
N GLY A 50 3.97 4.03 2.15
CA GLY A 50 2.82 3.29 2.67
C GLY A 50 2.03 2.58 1.56
N MET A 51 1.82 3.25 0.43
CA MET A 51 1.18 2.66 -0.75
C MET A 51 1.98 1.48 -1.32
N SER A 52 3.31 1.63 -1.43
CA SER A 52 4.18 0.55 -1.92
C SER A 52 4.15 -0.69 -1.02
N ILE A 53 4.17 -0.49 0.32
CA ILE A 53 4.03 -1.57 1.30
C ILE A 53 2.66 -2.25 1.16
N LEU A 54 1.57 -1.48 1.06
CA LEU A 54 0.23 -2.01 0.91
C LEU A 54 0.11 -2.90 -0.34
N VAL A 55 0.71 -2.47 -1.44
CA VAL A 55 0.74 -3.24 -2.68
C VAL A 55 1.47 -4.56 -2.50
N MET A 56 2.63 -4.57 -1.85
CA MET A 56 3.38 -5.79 -1.54
C MET A 56 2.55 -6.76 -0.68
N VAL A 57 1.85 -6.23 0.34
CA VAL A 57 0.99 -7.04 1.22
C VAL A 57 -0.18 -7.64 0.44
N VAL A 58 -0.87 -6.85 -0.39
CA VAL A 58 -2.01 -7.31 -1.19
C VAL A 58 -1.59 -8.41 -2.17
N GLN A 59 -0.44 -8.25 -2.83
CA GLN A 59 0.09 -9.27 -3.73
C GLN A 59 0.45 -10.57 -2.98
N SER A 60 1.10 -10.44 -1.83
CA SER A 60 1.45 -11.60 -0.99
C SER A 60 0.21 -12.39 -0.59
N TRP A 61 -0.86 -11.71 -0.14
CA TRP A 61 -2.13 -12.35 0.20
C TRP A 61 -2.84 -12.98 -1.00
N GLU A 62 -2.79 -12.34 -2.17
CA GLU A 62 -3.36 -12.88 -3.41
C GLU A 62 -2.70 -14.22 -3.79
N ASP A 63 -1.37 -14.28 -3.69
CA ASP A 63 -0.54 -15.43 -4.03
C ASP A 63 -0.64 -16.55 -3.00
N GLU A 64 -0.62 -16.22 -1.70
CA GLU A 64 -0.79 -17.20 -0.63
C GLU A 64 -2.15 -17.91 -0.73
N SER A 65 -3.19 -17.14 -1.01
CA SER A 65 -4.56 -17.65 -1.18
C SER A 65 -4.78 -18.40 -2.50
N ARG A 66 -3.82 -18.36 -3.44
CA ARG A 66 -3.96 -18.98 -4.77
C ARG A 66 -4.24 -20.47 -4.72
N ARG A 67 -3.69 -21.18 -3.73
CA ARG A 67 -3.91 -22.63 -3.54
C ARG A 67 -5.33 -22.96 -3.07
N LEU A 68 -5.97 -22.02 -2.39
CA LEU A 68 -7.33 -22.16 -1.85
C LEU A 68 -8.40 -21.65 -2.83
N ARG A 69 -7.98 -20.99 -3.92
CA ARG A 69 -8.84 -20.34 -4.90
C ARG A 69 -8.92 -21.14 -6.22
N GLY A 70 -10.05 -21.02 -6.92
CA GLY A 70 -10.20 -21.55 -8.28
C GLY A 70 -9.13 -20.97 -9.23
N LYS A 71 -8.60 -21.80 -10.14
CA LYS A 71 -7.50 -21.41 -11.04
C LYS A 71 -7.91 -20.33 -12.05
N ASP A 72 -9.20 -20.17 -12.28
CA ASP A 72 -9.87 -19.25 -13.17
C ASP A 72 -10.29 -17.93 -12.49
N ILE A 73 -10.03 -17.78 -11.18
CA ILE A 73 -10.45 -16.61 -10.41
C ILE A 73 -9.25 -15.72 -10.09
N SER A 74 -9.31 -14.48 -10.57
CA SER A 74 -8.45 -13.38 -10.12
C SER A 74 -9.25 -12.44 -9.21
N PRO A 75 -8.82 -12.21 -7.96
CA PRO A 75 -9.51 -11.31 -7.05
C PRO A 75 -9.33 -9.85 -7.49
N CYS A 76 -10.32 -9.03 -7.16
CA CYS A 76 -10.21 -7.58 -7.37
C CYS A 76 -9.21 -6.98 -6.37
N ARG A 77 -8.38 -6.06 -6.86
CA ARG A 77 -7.46 -5.25 -6.04
C ARG A 77 -7.93 -3.81 -6.11
N LEU A 78 -8.32 -3.25 -4.97
CA LEU A 78 -8.81 -1.87 -4.87
C LEU A 78 -8.08 -1.15 -3.75
N LEU A 79 -7.52 0.01 -4.07
CA LEU A 79 -6.82 0.87 -3.12
C LEU A 79 -7.55 2.20 -2.96
N PHE A 80 -7.43 2.79 -1.77
CA PHE A 80 -8.03 4.07 -1.44
C PHE A 80 -6.94 5.08 -1.12
N LEU A 81 -7.14 6.32 -1.57
CA LEU A 81 -6.30 7.44 -1.20
C LEU A 81 -7.17 8.65 -0.90
N ASP A 82 -7.26 9.01 0.37
CA ASP A 82 -7.87 10.27 0.79
C ASP A 82 -6.83 11.40 0.79
N GLU A 83 -7.30 12.63 0.65
CA GLU A 83 -6.48 13.84 0.58
C GLU A 83 -5.38 13.76 -0.51
N ALA A 84 -5.74 13.31 -1.72
CA ALA A 84 -4.78 13.15 -2.82
C ALA A 84 -4.04 14.46 -3.19
N ALA A 85 -4.60 15.63 -2.82
CA ALA A 85 -3.95 16.93 -2.98
C ALA A 85 -2.63 17.08 -2.19
N ARG A 86 -2.33 16.19 -1.23
CA ARG A 86 -1.03 16.16 -0.54
C ARG A 86 0.11 15.59 -1.40
N LEU A 87 -0.23 14.93 -2.51
CA LEU A 87 0.74 14.44 -3.47
C LEU A 87 0.92 15.46 -4.60
N ASP A 88 2.16 15.63 -5.04
CA ASP A 88 2.47 16.37 -6.26
C ASP A 88 2.11 15.55 -7.51
N ALA A 89 2.00 16.24 -8.65
CA ALA A 89 1.59 15.63 -9.91
C ALA A 89 2.46 14.43 -10.33
N ARG A 90 3.76 14.44 -10.03
CA ARG A 90 4.68 13.34 -10.38
C ARG A 90 4.44 12.11 -9.50
N SER A 91 4.18 12.30 -8.21
CA SER A 91 3.85 11.21 -7.30
C SER A 91 2.49 10.58 -7.65
N ILE A 92 1.49 11.39 -8.01
CA ILE A 92 0.19 10.90 -8.50
C ILE A 92 0.36 10.09 -9.80
N ALA A 93 1.17 10.58 -10.75
CA ALA A 93 1.43 9.87 -12.00
C ALA A 93 2.11 8.51 -11.76
N THR A 94 3.08 8.46 -10.85
CA THR A 94 3.76 7.21 -10.46
C THR A 94 2.76 6.20 -9.88
N LEU A 95 1.82 6.68 -9.06
CA LEU A 95 0.80 5.85 -8.45
C LEU A 95 -0.18 5.29 -9.50
N PHE A 96 -0.59 6.10 -10.48
CA PHE A 96 -1.40 5.61 -11.59
C PHE A 96 -0.67 4.59 -12.46
N GLU A 97 0.60 4.83 -12.77
CA GLU A 97 1.42 3.88 -13.52
C GLU A 97 1.56 2.55 -12.77
N LEU A 98 1.77 2.60 -11.45
CA LEU A 98 1.84 1.42 -10.60
C LEU A 98 0.52 0.65 -10.59
N CYS A 99 -0.62 1.34 -10.47
CA CYS A 99 -1.95 0.71 -10.54
C CYS A 99 -2.21 0.07 -11.91
N GLU A 100 -1.79 0.71 -13.00
CA GLU A 100 -1.92 0.18 -14.37
C GLU A 100 -1.08 -1.09 -14.55
N ARG A 101 0.20 -1.06 -14.11
CA ARG A 101 1.12 -2.22 -14.20
C ARG A 101 0.64 -3.42 -13.38
N LEU A 102 0.03 -3.16 -12.23
CA LEU A 102 -0.41 -4.21 -11.30
C LEU A 102 -1.89 -4.53 -11.45
N GLN A 103 -2.59 -3.98 -12.45
CA GLN A 103 -4.02 -4.16 -12.66
C GLN A 103 -4.82 -3.99 -11.36
N MET A 104 -4.63 -2.83 -10.73
CA MET A 104 -5.32 -2.44 -9.50
C MET A 104 -6.26 -1.27 -9.79
N GLN A 105 -7.39 -1.27 -9.11
CA GLN A 105 -8.32 -0.15 -9.08
C GLN A 105 -7.91 0.81 -7.96
N LEU A 106 -8.16 2.09 -8.18
CA LEU A 106 -7.85 3.14 -7.23
C LEU A 106 -9.02 4.10 -7.11
N ILE A 107 -9.43 4.38 -5.88
CA ILE A 107 -10.38 5.45 -5.55
C ILE A 107 -9.62 6.54 -4.83
N ILE A 108 -9.59 7.73 -5.44
CA ILE A 108 -8.96 8.91 -4.85
C ILE A 108 -10.02 9.94 -4.48
N ALA A 109 -9.86 10.54 -3.31
CA ALA A 109 -10.58 11.75 -2.93
C ALA A 109 -9.64 12.95 -3.08
N ALA A 110 -9.99 13.85 -3.99
CA ALA A 110 -9.27 15.09 -4.22
C ALA A 110 -10.21 16.28 -3.93
N PRO A 111 -9.83 17.22 -3.05
CA PRO A 111 -10.61 18.43 -2.79
C PRO A 111 -10.55 19.42 -3.97
N GLU A 112 -9.51 19.35 -4.78
CA GLU A 112 -9.34 20.13 -6.01
C GLU A 112 -9.79 19.33 -7.25
N ASN A 113 -10.02 20.02 -8.36
CA ASN A 113 -10.29 19.38 -9.66
C ASN A 113 -9.01 18.75 -10.24
N ILE A 114 -8.42 17.79 -9.52
CA ILE A 114 -7.40 16.89 -10.06
C ILE A 114 -8.18 15.89 -10.91
N SER A 115 -8.53 16.30 -12.13
CA SER A 115 -9.10 15.38 -13.11
C SER A 115 -7.92 14.63 -13.75
N PRO A 116 -7.71 13.34 -13.45
CA PRO A 116 -6.70 12.59 -14.18
C PRO A 116 -7.10 12.50 -15.66
N GLU A 117 -6.11 12.46 -16.55
CA GLU A 117 -6.34 12.27 -17.99
C GLU A 117 -6.99 10.90 -18.29
N LYS A 118 -6.80 9.92 -17.41
CA LYS A 118 -7.37 8.58 -17.48
C LYS A 118 -8.22 8.31 -16.24
N GLY A 119 -9.47 7.87 -16.43
CA GLY A 119 -10.32 7.38 -15.33
C GLY A 119 -11.75 7.93 -15.37
N THR A 120 -12.46 7.75 -14.25
CA THR A 120 -13.81 8.30 -14.04
C THR A 120 -13.77 9.29 -12.89
N THR A 121 -14.28 10.50 -13.12
CA THR A 121 -14.28 11.57 -12.12
C THR A 121 -15.71 11.93 -11.75
N TYR A 122 -16.00 11.90 -10.44
CA TYR A 122 -17.27 12.35 -9.89
C TYR A 122 -17.06 13.65 -9.14
N LYS A 123 -17.88 14.67 -9.45
CA LYS A 123 -17.89 15.94 -8.74
C LYS A 123 -19.06 15.99 -7.77
N LEU A 124 -18.77 15.97 -6.47
CA LEU A 124 -19.78 16.04 -5.42
C LEU A 124 -19.96 17.51 -4.99
N VAL A 125 -21.22 17.96 -4.94
CA VAL A 125 -21.57 19.32 -4.48
C VAL A 125 -22.70 19.20 -3.45
N ARG A 126 -22.43 19.61 -2.22
CA ARG A 126 -23.45 19.66 -1.16
C ARG A 126 -24.41 20.82 -1.46
N LYS A 127 -25.67 20.51 -1.77
CA LYS A 127 -26.74 21.52 -1.85
C LYS A 127 -27.27 21.79 -0.44
N VAL A 128 -27.27 23.06 -0.03
CA VAL A 128 -27.92 23.51 1.20
C VAL A 128 -29.22 24.19 0.77
N PHE A 129 -30.35 23.63 1.18
CA PHE A 129 -31.66 24.25 0.99
C PHE A 129 -31.91 25.16 2.20
N GLN A 130 -32.27 26.41 1.95
CA GLN A 130 -32.73 27.36 2.98
C GLN A 130 -34.17 27.06 3.39
#